data_AF-A0A1F5BBZ9-F1
#
_entry.id   AF-A0A1F5BBZ9-F1
#
_cell.length_a   1.000
_cell.length_b   1.000
_cell.length_c   1.000
_cell.angle_alpha   90.00
_cell.angle_beta   90.00
_cell.angle_gamma   90.00
#
_symmetry.space_group_name_H-M   'P 1'
#
loop_
_entity.id
_entity.type
_entity.pdbx_description
1 polymer ?
#
loop_
_entity_poly.entity_id
_entity_poly.type
_entity_poly.pdbx_seq_one_letter_code
_entity_poly.pdbx_strand_id
1 'polypeptide(L)'
;MRKGLFWFLAVVITLGSAVFQRMTGPTHPLRGKVVVEGTEVAFKLPRSAETVRDAEVAVPAPAPLQGYLEYMRFKTEDAWARVPLARQGDRLVGRLPKQPAAGKLAYRVLLSGGYLTTPIAGEDPVIIRFKDPVPVWIIVPHVLVIFAGMLLATAAGLAALDKKRNPRRLVLWTVALLFAGGLVLGPLVQKFAFGVAWSGFPLGMDLTDNKTLIAFLFWIAALLAGRKGKPARPFVIAASLVTLLIFLIPHSLLGSELDYSKME
;
A
#
# COMPACT_ATOMS: atom_id res chain seq x y z
N MET A 1 -1.90 -30.88 -15.51
CA MET A 1 -1.17 -30.76 -14.23
C MET A 1 -1.88 -31.50 -13.10
N ARG A 2 -1.15 -32.22 -12.22
CA ARG A 2 -1.73 -32.90 -11.04
C ARG A 2 -2.48 -31.87 -10.15
N LYS A 3 -3.57 -32.29 -9.50
CA LYS A 3 -4.42 -31.39 -8.68
C LYS A 3 -3.64 -30.66 -7.58
N GLY A 4 -2.77 -31.37 -6.85
CA GLY A 4 -1.93 -30.79 -5.81
C GLY A 4 -0.97 -29.72 -6.34
N LEU A 5 -0.19 -30.04 -7.39
CA LEU A 5 0.75 -29.09 -7.99
C LEU A 5 0.06 -27.82 -8.52
N PHE A 6 -1.14 -27.94 -9.08
CA PHE A 6 -1.91 -26.78 -9.55
C PHE A 6 -2.23 -25.78 -8.43
N TRP A 7 -2.77 -26.27 -7.31
CA TRP A 7 -3.14 -25.40 -6.19
C TRP A 7 -1.91 -24.89 -5.45
N PHE A 8 -0.88 -25.73 -5.32
CA PHE A 8 0.40 -25.32 -4.76
C PHE A 8 0.98 -24.12 -5.53
N LEU A 9 1.08 -24.21 -6.87
CA LEU A 9 1.57 -23.09 -7.69
C LEU A 9 0.69 -21.85 -7.55
N ALA A 10 -0.65 -22.00 -7.57
CA ALA A 10 -1.56 -20.86 -7.40
C ALA A 10 -1.33 -20.14 -6.06
N VAL A 11 -1.17 -20.89 -4.97
CA VAL A 11 -0.92 -20.35 -3.63
C VAL A 11 0.46 -19.69 -3.56
N VAL A 12 1.51 -20.35 -4.05
CA VAL A 12 2.89 -19.81 -4.02
C VAL A 12 2.98 -18.51 -4.81
N ILE A 13 2.41 -18.45 -6.01
CA ILE A 13 2.39 -17.22 -6.81
C ILE A 13 1.61 -16.11 -6.08
N THR A 14 0.44 -16.42 -5.55
CA THR A 14 -0.42 -15.43 -4.86
C THR A 14 0.26 -14.88 -3.60
N LEU A 15 0.80 -15.76 -2.75
CA LEU A 15 1.50 -15.35 -1.53
C LEU A 15 2.80 -14.62 -1.85
N GLY A 16 3.55 -15.07 -2.87
CA GLY A 16 4.75 -14.37 -3.33
C GLY A 16 4.45 -12.93 -3.75
N SER A 17 3.40 -12.73 -4.56
CA SER A 17 2.94 -11.38 -4.94
C SER A 17 2.49 -10.56 -3.74
N ALA A 18 1.76 -11.15 -2.79
CA ALA A 18 1.30 -10.49 -1.58
C ALA A 18 2.45 -9.99 -0.70
N VAL A 19 3.47 -10.83 -0.50
CA VAL A 19 4.67 -10.48 0.25
C VAL A 19 5.43 -9.37 -0.45
N PHE A 20 5.62 -9.48 -1.77
CA PHE A 20 6.28 -8.45 -2.58
C PHE A 20 5.59 -7.08 -2.43
N GLN A 21 4.26 -7.03 -2.56
CA GLN A 21 3.49 -5.80 -2.36
C GLN A 21 3.68 -5.20 -0.97
N ARG A 22 3.65 -6.03 0.07
CA ARG A 22 3.78 -5.58 1.45
C ARG A 22 5.16 -4.98 1.72
N MET A 23 6.19 -5.53 1.10
CA MET A 23 7.57 -5.06 1.23
C MET A 23 7.84 -3.78 0.43
N THR A 24 7.22 -3.63 -0.74
CA THR A 24 7.44 -2.49 -1.66
C THR A 24 6.41 -1.36 -1.48
N GLY A 25 5.39 -1.56 -0.65
CA GLY A 25 4.35 -0.58 -0.37
C GLY A 25 4.88 0.73 0.23
N PRO A 26 4.37 1.90 -0.20
CA PRO A 26 4.80 3.22 0.29
C PRO A 26 4.43 3.47 1.76
N THR A 27 3.51 2.69 2.32
CA THR A 27 3.07 2.78 3.72
C THR A 27 3.90 1.91 4.68
N HIS A 28 4.73 0.99 4.16
CA HIS A 28 5.60 0.17 5.00
C HIS A 28 6.65 1.08 5.68
N PRO A 29 7.03 0.92 6.96
CA PRO A 29 8.03 1.78 7.58
C PRO A 29 9.37 1.77 6.82
N LEU A 30 10.00 2.93 6.66
CA LEU A 30 11.35 3.04 6.12
C LEU A 30 12.34 2.51 7.18
N ARG A 31 13.21 1.59 6.78
CA ARG A 31 14.21 0.99 7.66
C ARG A 31 15.57 1.16 7.04
N GLY A 32 16.56 1.40 7.88
CA GLY A 32 17.94 1.51 7.47
C GLY A 32 18.86 1.47 8.68
N LYS A 33 20.15 1.55 8.38
CA LYS A 33 21.21 1.69 9.36
C LYS A 33 22.06 2.88 8.95
N VAL A 34 22.43 3.68 9.92
CA VAL A 34 23.35 4.80 9.72
C VAL A 34 24.36 4.81 10.85
N VAL A 35 25.60 5.19 10.56
CA VAL A 35 26.62 5.39 11.59
C VAL A 35 26.66 6.89 11.90
N VAL A 36 26.37 7.25 13.14
CA VAL A 36 26.45 8.63 13.63
C VAL A 36 27.52 8.66 14.71
N GLU A 37 28.61 9.39 14.44
CA GLU A 37 29.75 9.52 15.36
C GLU A 37 30.25 8.17 15.92
N GLY A 38 30.40 7.18 15.03
CA GLY A 38 30.88 5.83 15.38
C GLY A 38 29.82 4.91 16.00
N THR A 39 28.59 5.39 16.23
CA THR A 39 27.47 4.57 16.74
C THR A 39 26.58 4.11 15.60
N GLU A 40 26.39 2.80 15.43
CA GLU A 40 25.42 2.25 14.48
C GLU A 40 23.99 2.42 15.03
N VAL A 41 23.16 3.16 14.30
CA VAL A 41 21.75 3.37 14.60
C VAL A 41 20.89 2.67 13.56
N ALA A 42 20.23 1.59 13.98
CA ALA A 42 19.21 0.92 13.19
C ALA A 42 17.85 1.59 13.41
N PHE A 43 17.33 2.28 12.40
CA PHE A 43 16.10 3.07 12.52
C PHE A 43 14.89 2.44 11.82
N LYS A 44 13.70 2.83 12.29
CA LYS A 44 12.41 2.49 11.69
C LYS A 44 11.52 3.73 11.71
N LEU A 45 11.33 4.34 10.55
CA LEU A 45 10.58 5.58 10.38
C LEU A 45 9.18 5.29 9.81
N PRO A 46 8.09 5.75 10.46
CA PRO A 46 6.73 5.51 10.00
C PRO A 46 6.43 6.25 8.69
N ARG A 47 5.75 5.58 7.75
CA ARG A 47 5.22 6.21 6.51
C ARG A 47 3.68 6.26 6.47
N SER A 48 3.03 5.82 7.54
CA SER A 48 1.58 5.97 7.73
C SER A 48 1.24 6.15 9.21
N ALA A 49 0.22 6.97 9.49
CA ALA A 49 -0.35 7.16 10.82
C ALA A 49 -1.88 7.32 10.75
N GLU A 50 -2.54 7.17 11.89
CA GLU A 50 -3.96 7.46 12.03
C GLU A 50 -4.20 8.92 12.42
N THR A 51 -5.34 9.49 12.03
CA THR A 51 -5.73 10.89 12.31
C THR A 51 -6.10 11.16 13.77
N VAL A 52 -6.21 10.11 14.59
CA VAL A 52 -6.70 10.21 15.98
C VAL A 52 -5.69 10.80 16.97
N ARG A 53 -4.40 10.81 16.62
CA ARG A 53 -3.31 11.33 17.45
C ARG A 53 -2.11 11.75 16.63
N ASP A 54 -1.21 12.50 17.24
CA ASP A 54 0.09 12.80 16.65
C ASP A 54 0.87 11.52 16.36
N ALA A 55 1.61 11.51 15.25
CA ALA A 55 2.37 10.36 14.84
C ALA A 55 3.72 10.33 15.57
N GLU A 56 3.93 9.30 16.38
CA GLU A 56 5.19 9.12 17.10
C GLU A 56 6.29 8.64 16.16
N VAL A 57 7.43 9.35 16.20
CA VAL A 57 8.67 8.99 15.51
C VAL A 57 9.71 8.72 16.59
N ALA A 58 10.13 7.46 16.71
CA ALA A 58 11.03 7.03 17.77
C ALA A 58 12.22 6.26 17.20
N VAL A 59 13.42 6.78 17.43
CA VAL A 59 14.67 6.22 16.91
C VAL A 59 15.60 5.80 18.06
N PRO A 60 16.28 4.64 17.96
CA PRO A 60 17.35 4.29 18.90
C PRO A 60 18.46 5.34 18.83
N ALA A 61 18.88 5.83 19.99
CA ALA A 61 19.92 6.85 20.10
C ALA A 61 20.54 6.80 21.50
N PRO A 62 21.57 5.96 21.71
CA PRO A 62 22.32 5.90 22.95
C PRO A 62 22.85 7.29 23.33
N ALA A 63 22.94 7.58 24.64
CA ALA A 63 23.59 8.80 25.09
C ALA A 63 25.06 8.84 24.61
N PRO A 64 25.61 9.99 24.20
CA PRO A 64 25.06 11.34 24.33
C PRO A 64 24.25 11.86 23.12
N LEU A 65 23.90 11.01 22.14
CA LEU A 65 23.26 11.45 20.88
C LEU A 65 21.98 12.26 21.12
N GLN A 66 21.92 13.47 20.59
CA GLN A 66 20.74 14.32 20.54
C GLN A 66 20.12 14.25 19.14
N GLY A 67 18.93 14.84 18.97
CA GLY A 67 18.31 14.86 17.65
C GLY A 67 17.14 15.83 17.52
N TYR A 68 16.80 16.08 16.26
CA TYR A 68 15.73 16.98 15.86
C TYR A 68 14.81 16.28 14.86
N LEU A 69 13.54 16.60 14.94
CA LEU A 69 12.52 16.27 13.97
C LEU A 69 12.22 17.52 13.16
N GLU A 70 12.49 17.47 11.87
CA GLU A 70 12.09 18.52 10.92
C GLU A 70 10.91 18.04 10.11
N TYR A 71 9.88 18.86 9.92
CA TYR A 71 8.74 18.51 9.08
C TYR A 71 8.07 19.72 8.41
N MET A 72 7.36 19.45 7.32
CA MET A 72 6.51 20.42 6.61
C MET A 72 5.32 19.70 5.97
N ARG A 73 4.26 20.46 5.61
CA ARG A 73 3.17 19.91 4.80
C ARG A 73 3.69 19.54 3.41
N PHE A 74 3.37 18.33 2.94
CA PHE A 74 3.90 17.83 1.67
C PHE A 74 3.35 18.63 0.47
N LYS A 75 4.23 18.96 -0.49
CA LYS A 75 3.92 19.81 -1.66
C LYS A 75 3.33 21.18 -1.31
N THR A 76 3.91 21.82 -0.30
CA THR A 76 3.64 23.21 0.05
C THR A 76 4.95 23.99 0.06
N GLU A 77 4.85 25.33 0.09
CA GLU A 77 5.98 26.24 0.26
C GLU A 77 6.24 26.57 1.74
N ASP A 78 5.66 25.78 2.65
CA ASP A 78 5.84 25.99 4.10
C ASP A 78 7.31 25.91 4.50
N ALA A 79 7.68 26.76 5.47
CA ALA A 79 8.96 26.61 6.17
C ALA A 79 8.99 25.30 6.97
N TRP A 80 10.16 24.64 7.00
CA TRP A 80 10.38 23.45 7.81
C TRP A 80 10.27 23.80 9.31
N ALA A 81 9.30 23.20 9.99
CA ALA A 81 9.22 23.24 11.45
C ALA A 81 10.27 22.31 12.03
N ARG A 82 11.02 22.77 13.03
CA ARG A 82 12.06 21.99 13.71
C ARG A 82 11.74 21.85 15.19
N VAL A 83 11.68 20.61 15.68
CA VAL A 83 11.34 20.28 17.06
C VAL A 83 12.42 19.36 17.64
N PRO A 84 12.96 19.62 18.85
CA PRO A 84 13.91 18.71 19.49
C PRO A 84 13.23 17.38 19.85
N LEU A 85 13.96 16.27 19.70
CA LEU A 85 13.50 14.96 20.14
C LEU A 85 13.68 14.81 21.65
N ALA A 86 12.68 14.27 22.33
CA ALA A 86 12.75 13.98 23.76
C ALA A 86 13.41 12.63 24.01
N ARG A 87 14.35 12.57 24.95
CA ARG A 87 14.98 11.31 25.36
C ARG A 87 14.03 10.48 26.22
N GLN A 88 13.92 9.19 25.88
CA GLN A 88 13.19 8.17 26.63
C GLN A 88 14.04 6.90 26.66
N GLY A 89 14.87 6.75 27.70
CA GLY A 89 15.88 5.69 27.78
C GLY A 89 16.89 5.78 26.63
N ASP A 90 17.08 4.67 25.91
CA ASP A 90 17.99 4.57 24.76
C ASP A 90 17.36 5.03 23.44
N ARG A 91 16.27 5.79 23.51
CA ARG A 91 15.54 6.30 22.33
C ARG A 91 15.34 7.80 22.40
N LEU A 92 15.29 8.41 21.22
CA LEU A 92 14.83 9.76 21.01
C LEU A 92 13.46 9.72 20.33
N VAL A 93 12.50 10.45 20.90
CA VAL A 93 11.09 10.41 20.52
C VAL A 93 10.60 11.81 20.15
N GLY A 94 10.01 11.92 18.96
CA GLY A 94 9.35 13.12 18.47
C GLY A 94 7.93 12.80 18.03
N ARG A 95 7.12 13.84 17.87
CA ARG A 95 5.72 13.72 17.46
C ARG A 95 5.47 14.62 16.26
N LEU A 96 4.97 14.04 15.17
CA LEU A 96 4.47 14.79 14.04
C LEU A 96 3.01 15.16 14.30
N PRO A 97 2.61 16.42 14.09
CA PRO A 97 1.25 16.85 14.37
C PRO A 97 0.26 16.06 13.51
N LYS A 98 -0.83 15.60 14.13
CA LYS A 98 -1.92 14.92 13.40
C LYS A 98 -2.37 15.75 12.20
N GLN A 99 -2.66 15.07 11.09
CA GLN A 99 -3.21 15.70 9.89
C GLN A 99 -4.63 15.18 9.63
N PRO A 100 -5.46 15.92 8.88
CA PRO A 100 -6.68 15.39 8.31
C PRO A 100 -6.42 14.15 7.43
N ALA A 101 -7.48 13.40 7.15
CA ALA A 101 -7.42 12.21 6.30
C ALA A 101 -6.88 12.55 4.90
N ALA A 102 -6.05 11.67 4.35
CA ALA A 102 -5.28 11.88 3.12
C ALA A 102 -4.20 12.98 3.19
N GLY A 103 -4.06 13.68 4.32
CA GLY A 103 -2.96 14.59 4.60
C GLY A 103 -1.60 13.88 4.57
N LYS A 104 -0.60 14.57 4.04
CA LYS A 104 0.79 14.09 4.01
C LYS A 104 1.72 15.12 4.65
N LEU A 105 2.70 14.64 5.40
CA LEU A 105 3.84 15.44 5.85
C LEU A 105 5.12 14.88 5.24
N ALA A 106 6.04 15.77 4.88
CA ALA A 106 7.43 15.42 4.64
C ALA A 106 8.18 15.67 5.95
N TYR A 107 8.99 14.71 6.40
CA TYR A 107 9.78 14.86 7.62
C TYR A 107 11.18 14.25 7.51
N ARG A 108 12.11 14.78 8.31
CA ARG A 108 13.48 14.31 8.46
C ARG A 108 13.79 14.12 9.93
N VAL A 109 14.57 13.09 10.23
CA VAL A 109 15.12 12.87 11.56
C VAL A 109 16.61 13.09 11.48
N LEU A 110 17.09 14.06 12.26
CA LEU A 110 18.50 14.41 12.34
C LEU A 110 19.03 13.99 13.70
N LEU A 111 20.15 13.29 13.71
CA LEU A 111 20.86 12.92 14.93
C LEU A 111 22.22 13.64 14.98
N SER A 112 22.69 13.95 16.18
CA SER A 112 23.99 14.58 16.41
C SER A 112 24.59 14.11 17.74
N GLY A 113 25.88 13.79 17.79
CA GLY A 113 26.59 13.57 19.06
C GLY A 113 27.40 14.79 19.50
N GLY A 114 27.30 15.92 18.79
CA GLY A 114 28.06 17.14 19.05
C GLY A 114 27.69 18.25 18.06
N TYR A 115 28.60 18.55 17.13
CA TYR A 115 28.49 19.72 16.25
C TYR A 115 27.81 19.45 14.90
N LEU A 116 27.86 18.21 14.39
CA LEU A 116 27.31 17.85 13.08
C LEU A 116 25.97 17.13 13.23
N THR A 117 24.96 17.59 12.50
CA THR A 117 23.66 16.91 12.41
C THR A 117 23.62 16.04 11.15
N THR A 118 23.39 14.75 11.33
CA THR A 118 23.29 13.78 10.24
C THR A 118 21.83 13.36 10.03
N PRO A 119 21.26 13.56 8.84
CA PRO A 119 19.97 12.98 8.47
C PRO A 119 20.06 11.45 8.41
N ILE A 120 19.27 10.75 9.21
CA ILE A 120 19.40 9.29 9.32
C ILE A 120 18.84 8.55 8.09
N ALA A 121 17.92 9.16 7.38
CA ALA A 121 17.23 8.58 6.22
C ALA A 121 17.84 8.98 4.87
N GLY A 122 19.00 9.67 4.88
CA GLY A 122 19.56 10.34 3.71
C GLY A 122 19.01 11.74 3.49
N GLU A 123 19.29 12.32 2.33
CA GLU A 123 18.89 13.70 1.99
C GLU A 123 17.39 13.83 1.70
N ASP A 124 16.78 12.79 1.13
CA ASP A 124 15.37 12.78 0.79
C ASP A 124 14.48 12.71 2.04
N PRO A 125 13.44 13.55 2.15
CA PRO A 125 12.54 13.50 3.28
C PRO A 125 11.66 12.25 3.23
N VAL A 126 11.33 11.74 4.42
CA VAL A 126 10.37 10.65 4.57
C VAL A 126 8.95 11.23 4.47
N ILE A 127 8.13 10.61 3.63
CA ILE A 127 6.72 11.00 3.47
C ILE A 127 5.86 10.12 4.37
N ILE A 128 5.09 10.73 5.26
CA ILE A 128 4.06 10.07 6.06
C ILE A 128 2.67 10.46 5.58
N ARG A 129 1.77 9.49 5.42
CA ARG A 129 0.36 9.70 5.06
C ARG A 129 -0.57 9.38 6.22
N PHE A 130 -1.50 10.28 6.49
CA PHE A 130 -2.53 10.12 7.51
C PHE A 130 -3.81 9.52 6.92
N LYS A 131 -4.44 8.62 7.66
CA LYS A 131 -5.71 7.97 7.30
C LYS A 131 -6.60 7.83 8.53
N ASP A 132 -7.90 7.87 8.33
CA ASP A 132 -8.83 7.57 9.40
C ASP A 132 -8.81 6.06 9.74
N PRO A 133 -9.10 5.69 11.01
CA PRO A 133 -9.26 4.29 11.39
C PRO A 133 -10.39 3.63 10.59
N VAL A 134 -10.08 2.53 9.91
CA VAL A 134 -11.08 1.75 9.18
C VAL A 134 -11.63 0.67 10.10
N PRO A 135 -12.97 0.54 10.25
CA PRO A 135 -13.56 -0.50 11.08
C PRO A 135 -13.09 -1.90 10.70
N VAL A 136 -12.76 -2.71 11.72
CA VAL A 136 -12.21 -4.07 11.55
C VAL A 136 -13.15 -4.96 10.73
N TRP A 137 -14.46 -4.82 10.95
CA TRP A 137 -15.50 -5.57 10.23
C TRP A 137 -15.62 -5.21 8.74
N ILE A 138 -14.95 -4.14 8.26
CA ILE A 138 -14.86 -3.79 6.84
C ILE A 138 -13.54 -4.28 6.27
N ILE A 139 -12.42 -3.94 6.94
CA ILE A 139 -11.09 -4.23 6.40
C ILE A 139 -10.80 -5.74 6.36
N VAL A 140 -11.27 -6.51 7.35
CA VAL A 140 -11.05 -7.96 7.37
C VAL A 140 -11.78 -8.65 6.21
N PRO A 141 -13.10 -8.45 5.99
CA PRO A 141 -13.77 -9.00 4.81
C PRO A 141 -13.17 -8.51 3.49
N HIS A 142 -12.81 -7.23 3.38
CA HIS A 142 -12.18 -6.68 2.17
C HIS A 142 -10.90 -7.44 1.83
N VAL A 143 -9.98 -7.58 2.79
CA VAL A 143 -8.70 -8.26 2.60
C VAL A 143 -8.92 -9.73 2.23
N LEU A 144 -9.82 -10.43 2.90
CA LEU A 144 -10.15 -11.83 2.59
C LEU A 144 -10.68 -12.00 1.16
N VAL A 145 -11.61 -11.13 0.73
CA VAL A 145 -12.20 -11.17 -0.61
C VAL A 145 -11.16 -10.85 -1.69
N ILE A 146 -10.27 -9.87 -1.47
CA ILE A 146 -9.18 -9.56 -2.40
C ILE A 146 -8.22 -10.73 -2.53
N PHE A 147 -7.76 -11.34 -1.43
CA PHE A 147 -6.85 -12.49 -1.50
C PHE A 147 -7.49 -13.72 -2.13
N ALA A 148 -8.76 -13.99 -1.85
CA ALA A 148 -9.51 -15.05 -2.52
C ALA A 148 -9.65 -14.76 -4.02
N GLY A 149 -9.94 -13.51 -4.41
CA GLY A 149 -10.01 -13.08 -5.80
C GLY A 149 -8.69 -13.24 -6.53
N MET A 150 -7.57 -12.84 -5.90
CA MET A 150 -6.21 -13.04 -6.43
C MET A 150 -5.88 -14.51 -6.63
N LEU A 151 -6.17 -15.36 -5.64
CA LEU A 151 -5.92 -16.79 -5.71
C LEU A 151 -6.71 -17.42 -6.87
N LEU A 152 -7.99 -17.08 -7.01
CA LEU A 152 -8.81 -17.61 -8.10
C LEU A 152 -8.42 -17.03 -9.47
N ALA A 153 -7.98 -15.78 -9.55
CA ALA A 153 -7.41 -15.17 -10.75
C ALA A 153 -6.17 -15.94 -11.24
N THR A 154 -5.21 -16.20 -10.34
CA THR A 154 -4.02 -16.98 -10.64
C THR A 154 -4.37 -18.43 -11.01
N ALA A 155 -5.27 -19.05 -10.25
CA ALA A 155 -5.75 -20.40 -10.55
C ALA A 155 -6.45 -20.50 -11.92
N ALA A 156 -7.24 -19.48 -12.30
CA ALA A 156 -7.88 -19.39 -13.61
C ALA A 156 -6.85 -19.28 -14.74
N GLY A 157 -5.81 -18.47 -14.57
CA GLY A 157 -4.68 -18.38 -15.51
C GLY A 157 -3.98 -19.72 -15.71
N LEU A 158 -3.62 -20.40 -14.62
CA LEU A 158 -3.02 -21.74 -14.67
C LEU A 158 -3.97 -22.78 -15.30
N ALA A 159 -5.27 -22.68 -15.05
CA ALA A 159 -6.27 -23.58 -15.67
C ALA A 159 -6.45 -23.30 -17.17
N ALA A 160 -6.26 -22.06 -17.61
CA ALA A 160 -6.30 -21.69 -19.01
C ALA A 160 -5.08 -22.21 -19.79
N LEU A 161 -3.93 -22.36 -19.14
CA LEU A 161 -2.73 -23.02 -19.70
C LEU A 161 -2.89 -24.55 -19.79
N ASP A 162 -3.61 -25.17 -18.84
CA ASP A 162 -3.86 -26.62 -18.84
C ASP A 162 -5.05 -26.99 -19.75
N LYS A 163 -4.78 -27.55 -20.94
CA LYS A 163 -5.81 -27.99 -21.90
C LYS A 163 -6.85 -28.94 -21.30
N LYS A 164 -6.51 -29.68 -20.23
CA LYS A 164 -7.40 -30.66 -19.58
C LYS A 164 -8.37 -30.04 -18.57
N ARG A 165 -8.20 -28.75 -18.23
CA ARG A 165 -9.03 -28.04 -17.25
C ARG A 165 -9.91 -26.99 -17.91
N ASN A 166 -11.08 -26.75 -17.34
CA ASN A 166 -11.98 -25.68 -17.76
C ASN A 166 -11.85 -24.49 -16.78
N PRO A 167 -11.36 -23.32 -17.23
CA PRO A 167 -11.19 -22.15 -16.36
C PRO A 167 -12.52 -21.45 -16.02
N ARG A 168 -13.63 -21.76 -16.69
CA ARG A 168 -14.87 -20.97 -16.63
C ARG A 168 -15.43 -20.74 -15.23
N ARG A 169 -15.44 -21.78 -14.37
CA ARG A 169 -15.92 -21.63 -12.98
C ARG A 169 -15.02 -20.70 -12.18
N LEU A 170 -13.71 -20.78 -12.40
CA LEU A 170 -12.74 -19.90 -11.75
C LEU A 170 -12.94 -18.45 -12.22
N VAL A 171 -13.14 -18.22 -13.52
CA VAL A 171 -13.45 -16.89 -14.09
C VAL A 171 -14.70 -16.28 -13.42
N LEU A 172 -15.79 -17.04 -13.29
CA LEU A 172 -17.02 -16.55 -12.66
C LEU A 172 -16.80 -16.11 -11.22
N TRP A 173 -16.14 -16.94 -10.42
CA TRP A 173 -15.82 -16.61 -9.04
C TRP A 173 -14.83 -15.45 -8.93
N THR A 174 -13.83 -15.37 -9.81
CA THR A 174 -12.89 -14.25 -9.85
C THR A 174 -13.61 -12.94 -10.15
N VAL A 175 -14.51 -12.90 -11.14
CA VAL A 175 -15.32 -11.70 -11.44
C VAL A 175 -16.15 -11.30 -10.22
N ALA A 176 -16.84 -12.25 -9.58
CA ALA A 176 -17.67 -11.96 -8.42
C ALA A 176 -16.83 -11.41 -7.24
N LEU A 177 -15.68 -12.01 -6.95
CA LEU A 177 -14.80 -11.57 -5.86
C LEU A 177 -14.09 -10.25 -6.17
N LEU A 178 -13.66 -10.01 -7.41
CA LEU A 178 -13.06 -8.73 -7.80
C LEU A 178 -14.09 -7.60 -7.79
N PHE A 179 -15.34 -7.87 -8.16
CA PHE A 179 -16.43 -6.91 -8.01
C PHE A 179 -16.66 -6.59 -6.53
N ALA A 180 -16.91 -7.61 -5.71
CA ALA A 180 -17.18 -7.43 -4.29
C ALA A 180 -16.00 -6.79 -3.54
N GLY A 181 -14.78 -7.25 -3.80
CA GLY A 181 -13.57 -6.78 -3.13
C GLY A 181 -13.12 -5.41 -3.65
N GLY A 182 -13.06 -5.24 -4.97
CA GLY A 182 -12.46 -4.08 -5.62
C GLY A 182 -13.40 -2.92 -5.90
N LEU A 183 -14.68 -3.19 -6.21
CA LEU A 183 -15.65 -2.16 -6.60
C LEU A 183 -16.74 -1.91 -5.55
N VAL A 184 -16.82 -2.72 -4.49
CA VAL A 184 -17.75 -2.51 -3.37
C VAL A 184 -16.98 -2.27 -2.08
N LEU A 185 -16.23 -3.26 -1.60
CA LEU A 185 -15.50 -3.16 -0.33
C LEU A 185 -14.30 -2.21 -0.40
N GLY A 186 -13.60 -2.14 -1.54
CA GLY A 186 -12.48 -1.21 -1.75
C GLY A 186 -12.92 0.26 -1.60
N PRO A 187 -13.94 0.71 -2.35
CA PRO A 187 -14.54 2.03 -2.18
C PRO A 187 -15.02 2.33 -0.77
N LEU A 188 -15.59 1.32 -0.10
CA LEU A 188 -16.02 1.47 1.28
C LEU A 188 -14.81 1.72 2.20
N VAL A 189 -13.74 0.93 2.09
CA VAL A 189 -12.49 1.12 2.84
C VAL A 189 -11.90 2.51 2.57
N GLN A 190 -11.87 2.97 1.31
CA GLN A 190 -11.39 4.32 0.98
C GLN A 190 -12.24 5.42 1.57
N LYS A 191 -13.58 5.29 1.51
CA LYS A 191 -14.49 6.25 2.12
C LYS A 191 -14.25 6.38 3.62
N PHE A 192 -14.04 5.27 4.32
CA PHE A 192 -13.70 5.28 5.74
C PHE A 192 -12.31 5.82 6.03
N ALA A 193 -11.32 5.59 5.16
CA ALA A 193 -9.93 5.99 5.40
C ALA A 193 -9.61 7.44 4.99
N PHE A 194 -10.29 7.96 3.97
CA PHE A 194 -9.95 9.20 3.26
C PHE A 194 -11.16 10.09 2.94
N GLY A 195 -12.38 9.70 3.30
CA GLY A 195 -13.61 10.45 3.00
C GLY A 195 -14.10 10.35 1.56
N VAL A 196 -13.30 9.79 0.63
CA VAL A 196 -13.64 9.63 -0.79
C VAL A 196 -13.82 8.15 -1.12
N ALA A 197 -14.97 7.79 -1.69
CA ALA A 197 -15.27 6.39 -2.03
C ALA A 197 -14.64 5.93 -3.34
N TRP A 198 -14.45 6.82 -4.32
CA TRP A 198 -13.82 6.48 -5.59
C TRP A 198 -13.11 7.70 -6.14
N SER A 199 -11.83 7.55 -6.42
CA SER A 199 -10.95 8.59 -6.96
C SER A 199 -10.33 8.20 -8.30
N GLY A 200 -10.72 7.06 -8.86
CA GLY A 200 -10.35 6.62 -10.21
C GLY A 200 -11.28 7.15 -11.31
N PHE A 201 -10.98 6.76 -12.54
CA PHE A 201 -11.78 7.11 -13.72
C PHE A 201 -13.23 6.64 -13.55
N PRO A 202 -14.24 7.43 -13.96
CA PRO A 202 -14.14 8.75 -14.63
C PRO A 202 -14.05 9.94 -13.66
N LEU A 203 -14.14 9.74 -12.35
CA LEU A 203 -14.25 10.82 -11.36
C LEU A 203 -12.88 11.41 -10.94
N GLY A 204 -11.80 10.68 -11.20
CA GLY A 204 -10.44 11.12 -10.93
C GLY A 204 -9.40 10.25 -11.63
N MET A 205 -8.15 10.34 -11.18
CA MET A 205 -6.99 9.68 -11.80
C MET A 205 -6.18 8.82 -10.80
N ASP A 206 -6.78 8.44 -9.67
CA ASP A 206 -6.12 7.60 -8.65
C ASP A 206 -5.67 6.27 -9.26
N LEU A 207 -4.39 5.97 -9.06
CA LEU A 207 -3.76 4.81 -9.67
C LEU A 207 -4.31 3.49 -9.09
N THR A 208 -4.67 3.47 -7.80
CA THR A 208 -5.16 2.26 -7.12
C THR A 208 -6.55 1.86 -7.61
N ASP A 209 -7.42 2.86 -7.79
CA ASP A 209 -8.78 2.66 -8.30
C ASP A 209 -8.74 2.28 -9.78
N ASN A 210 -7.92 2.96 -10.57
CA ASN A 210 -7.74 2.67 -12.00
C ASN A 210 -7.20 1.28 -12.26
N LYS A 211 -6.20 0.84 -11.48
CA LYS A 211 -5.70 -0.54 -11.50
C LYS A 211 -6.82 -1.54 -11.28
N THR A 212 -7.64 -1.31 -10.27
CA THR A 212 -8.74 -2.22 -9.92
C THR A 212 -9.78 -2.29 -11.03
N LEU A 213 -10.13 -1.13 -11.62
CA LEU A 213 -11.03 -1.04 -12.77
C LEU A 213 -10.47 -1.77 -14.00
N ILE A 214 -9.20 -1.55 -14.36
CA ILE A 214 -8.56 -2.21 -15.50
C ILE A 214 -8.56 -3.72 -15.31
N ALA A 215 -8.14 -4.23 -14.14
CA ALA A 215 -8.19 -5.65 -13.85
C ALA A 215 -9.61 -6.20 -14.04
N PHE A 216 -10.61 -5.52 -13.47
CA PHE A 216 -12.01 -5.94 -13.58
C PHE A 216 -12.51 -5.97 -15.03
N LEU A 217 -12.19 -4.97 -15.86
CA LEU A 217 -12.58 -4.92 -17.27
C LEU A 217 -12.00 -6.09 -18.07
N PHE A 218 -10.75 -6.47 -17.83
CA PHE A 218 -10.15 -7.66 -18.46
C PHE A 218 -10.87 -8.95 -18.03
N TRP A 219 -11.27 -9.07 -16.77
CA TRP A 219 -12.05 -10.22 -16.30
C TRP A 219 -13.46 -10.25 -16.87
N ILE A 220 -14.10 -9.10 -17.06
CA ILE A 220 -15.36 -9.00 -17.78
C ILE A 220 -15.17 -9.44 -19.24
N ALA A 221 -14.15 -8.96 -19.94
CA ALA A 221 -13.85 -9.40 -21.31
C ALA A 221 -13.64 -10.92 -21.39
N ALA A 222 -12.91 -11.51 -20.44
CA ALA A 222 -12.73 -12.97 -20.34
C ALA A 222 -14.05 -13.72 -20.08
N LEU A 223 -14.92 -13.19 -19.22
CA LEU A 223 -16.24 -13.75 -18.96
C LEU A 223 -17.15 -13.68 -20.20
N LEU A 224 -17.15 -12.55 -20.90
CA LEU A 224 -17.93 -12.32 -22.13
C LEU A 224 -17.46 -13.23 -23.27
N ALA A 225 -16.15 -13.36 -23.47
CA ALA A 225 -15.58 -14.27 -24.46
C ALA A 225 -15.86 -15.74 -24.13
N GLY A 226 -16.02 -16.07 -22.84
CA GLY A 226 -16.40 -17.40 -22.35
C GLY A 226 -17.90 -17.71 -22.41
N ARG A 227 -18.72 -16.80 -22.97
CA ARG A 227 -20.16 -17.05 -23.20
C ARG A 227 -20.36 -18.29 -24.07
N LYS A 228 -21.54 -18.91 -23.93
CA LYS A 228 -21.91 -20.17 -24.62
C LYS A 228 -20.99 -21.36 -24.28
N GLY A 229 -20.31 -21.32 -23.13
CA GLY A 229 -19.51 -22.45 -22.62
C GLY A 229 -18.11 -22.57 -23.20
N LYS A 230 -17.65 -21.60 -23.99
CA LYS A 230 -16.27 -21.58 -24.49
C LYS A 230 -15.29 -21.32 -23.32
N PRO A 231 -14.12 -21.98 -23.31
CA PRO A 231 -13.12 -21.78 -22.25
C PRO A 231 -12.39 -20.44 -22.35
N ALA A 232 -12.48 -19.73 -23.49
CA ALA A 232 -11.90 -18.40 -23.73
C ALA A 232 -10.45 -18.23 -23.25
N ARG A 233 -9.63 -19.27 -23.41
CA ARG A 233 -8.29 -19.39 -22.80
C ARG A 233 -7.39 -18.16 -23.03
N PRO A 234 -7.30 -17.58 -24.24
CA PRO A 234 -6.44 -16.41 -24.45
C PRO A 234 -6.86 -15.21 -23.58
N PHE A 235 -8.16 -14.96 -23.45
CA PHE A 235 -8.68 -13.87 -22.61
C PHE A 235 -8.44 -14.12 -21.12
N VAL A 236 -8.59 -15.38 -20.66
CA VAL A 236 -8.33 -15.73 -19.26
C VAL A 236 -6.83 -15.58 -18.93
N ILE A 237 -5.94 -15.99 -19.83
CA ILE A 237 -4.49 -15.81 -19.66
C ILE A 237 -4.19 -14.31 -19.60
N ALA A 238 -4.67 -13.52 -20.55
CA ALA A 238 -4.48 -12.07 -20.57
C ALA A 238 -4.99 -11.41 -19.28
N ALA A 239 -6.21 -11.72 -18.83
CA ALA A 239 -6.77 -11.18 -17.60
C ALA A 239 -5.96 -11.57 -16.36
N SER A 240 -5.51 -12.83 -16.27
CA SER A 240 -4.69 -13.29 -15.16
C SER A 240 -3.31 -12.61 -15.11
N LEU A 241 -2.68 -12.39 -16.27
CA LEU A 241 -1.39 -11.69 -16.37
C LEU A 241 -1.55 -10.22 -16.01
N VAL A 242 -2.57 -9.54 -16.55
CA VAL A 242 -2.87 -8.14 -16.21
C VAL A 242 -3.11 -8.00 -14.71
N THR A 243 -3.88 -8.92 -14.11
CA THR A 243 -4.13 -8.94 -12.68
C THR A 243 -2.83 -9.10 -11.88
N LEU A 244 -1.99 -10.07 -12.25
CA LEU A 244 -0.69 -10.28 -11.62
C LEU A 244 0.19 -9.04 -11.72
N LEU A 245 0.31 -8.43 -12.91
CA LEU A 245 1.10 -7.22 -13.14
C LEU A 245 0.60 -6.05 -12.31
N ILE A 246 -0.72 -5.81 -12.28
CA ILE A 246 -1.34 -4.76 -11.49
C ILE A 246 -1.03 -4.95 -10.00
N PHE A 247 -1.13 -6.18 -9.52
CA PHE A 247 -0.78 -6.55 -8.16
C PHE A 247 0.73 -6.47 -7.89
N LEU A 248 1.62 -6.50 -8.88
CA LEU A 248 3.03 -6.23 -8.64
C LEU A 248 3.33 -4.73 -8.47
N ILE A 249 2.45 -3.84 -8.91
CA ILE A 249 2.64 -2.40 -8.71
C ILE A 249 2.18 -2.03 -7.29
N PRO A 250 3.05 -1.51 -6.41
CA PRO A 250 2.72 -1.29 -5.00
C PRO A 250 1.42 -0.51 -4.78
N HIS A 251 0.59 -0.99 -3.83
CA HIS A 251 -0.66 -0.34 -3.45
C HIS A 251 -0.39 1.06 -2.88
N SER A 252 -1.24 2.05 -3.18
CA SER A 252 -1.10 3.43 -2.71
C SER A 252 0.10 4.22 -3.28
N LEU A 253 0.84 3.70 -4.27
CA LEU A 253 1.63 4.59 -5.14
C LEU A 253 0.66 5.55 -5.83
N LEU A 254 0.79 6.84 -5.58
CA LEU A 254 -0.13 7.88 -6.10
C LEU A 254 -1.61 7.63 -5.73
N GLY A 255 -1.84 7.19 -4.49
CA GLY A 255 -3.18 7.15 -3.90
C GLY A 255 -3.68 8.55 -3.50
N SER A 256 -4.95 8.66 -3.14
CA SER A 256 -5.63 9.92 -2.78
C SER A 256 -4.77 10.85 -1.92
N GLU A 257 -4.63 12.10 -2.32
CA GLU A 257 -3.76 13.08 -1.69
C GLU A 257 -4.59 14.31 -1.35
N LEU A 258 -4.50 14.76 -0.10
CA LEU A 258 -5.13 16.00 0.30
C LEU A 258 -4.35 17.18 -0.27
N ASP A 259 -5.07 18.06 -0.96
CA ASP A 259 -4.54 19.29 -1.50
C ASP A 259 -4.65 20.40 -0.43
N TYR A 260 -3.53 20.73 0.21
CA TYR A 260 -3.50 21.73 1.26
C TYR A 260 -3.84 23.14 0.77
N SER A 261 -3.69 23.43 -0.54
CA SER A 261 -4.04 24.75 -1.11
C SER A 261 -5.54 25.02 -1.12
N LYS A 262 -6.38 23.98 -0.99
CA LYS A 262 -7.84 24.08 -0.99
C LYS A 262 -8.46 24.21 0.40
N MET A 263 -7.64 24.27 1.44
CA MET A 263 -8.07 24.39 2.84
C MET A 263 -7.88 25.80 3.42
N GLU A 264 -7.48 26.77 2.58
CA GLU A 264 -7.50 28.20 2.95
C GLU A 264 -8.91 28.79 2.95
#